data_AF-A0A6I1ZV02-F1
#
_entry.id   AF-A0A6I1ZV02-F1
#
_cell.length_a   1.000
_cell.length_b   1.000
_cell.length_c   1.000
_cell.angle_alpha   90.00
_cell.angle_beta   90.00
_cell.angle_gamma   90.00
#
_symmetry.space_group_name_H-M   'P 1'
#
loop_
_entity.id
_entity.type
_entity.pdbx_description
1 polymer ?
#
loop_
_entity_poly.entity_id
_entity_poly.type
_entity_poly.pdbx_seq_one_letter_code
_entity_poly.pdbx_strand_id
1 'polypeptide(L)'
;MPKIKQAQKQARNSEKRQLRNRAVGSRAKTFITRAEKLIFSGEIESAQAAVAESISALDRAAEKGIIHPSNAARRKSRLMKKLNQVQAQASAAEVVEEEVAEAEGAEEKKEAAEKKPKAEKKKKGQ
;
A
#
# COMPACT_ATOMS: atom_id res chain seq x y z
N MET A 1 -48.19 11.40 3.74
CA MET A 1 -48.43 10.23 2.85
C MET A 1 -48.62 10.71 1.42
N PRO A 2 -48.08 10.00 0.41
CA PRO A 2 -48.31 10.34 -0.99
C PRO A 2 -49.80 10.21 -1.32
N LYS A 3 -50.38 11.24 -1.94
CA LYS A 3 -51.82 11.31 -2.27
C LYS A 3 -52.17 10.63 -3.60
N ILE A 4 -51.17 10.36 -4.44
CA ILE A 4 -51.32 9.78 -5.78
C ILE A 4 -50.80 8.33 -5.77
N LYS A 5 -51.54 7.38 -6.37
CA LYS A 5 -51.19 5.95 -6.42
C LYS A 5 -49.76 5.70 -6.97
N GLN A 6 -49.36 6.45 -7.99
CA GLN A 6 -48.02 6.37 -8.57
C GLN A 6 -46.93 6.79 -7.58
N ALA A 7 -47.15 7.88 -6.81
CA ALA A 7 -46.21 8.35 -5.81
C ALA A 7 -46.02 7.33 -4.67
N GLN A 8 -47.10 6.65 -4.24
CA GLN A 8 -47.01 5.57 -3.26
C GLN A 8 -46.20 4.37 -3.78
N LYS A 9 -46.33 4.03 -5.07
CA LYS A 9 -45.48 3.01 -5.71
C LYS A 9 -44.01 3.43 -5.74
N GLN A 10 -43.72 4.69 -6.08
CA GLN A 10 -42.35 5.19 -6.10
C GLN A 10 -41.71 5.20 -4.71
N ALA A 11 -42.43 5.59 -3.67
CA ALA A 11 -41.95 5.55 -2.29
C ALA A 11 -41.52 4.13 -1.86
N ARG A 12 -42.35 3.12 -2.13
CA ARG A 12 -42.03 1.71 -1.86
C ARG A 12 -40.79 1.24 -2.63
N ASN A 13 -40.63 1.67 -3.88
CA ASN A 13 -39.47 1.32 -4.70
C ASN A 13 -38.20 2.04 -4.24
N SER A 14 -38.30 3.31 -3.82
CA SER A 14 -37.16 4.08 -3.33
C SER A 14 -36.61 3.48 -2.04
N GLU A 15 -37.46 3.07 -1.12
CA GLU A 15 -37.03 2.40 0.13
C GLU A 15 -36.25 1.11 -0.16
N LYS A 16 -36.77 0.26 -1.04
CA LYS A 16 -36.07 -0.98 -1.47
C LYS A 16 -34.73 -0.71 -2.14
N ARG A 17 -34.63 0.36 -2.95
CA ARG A 17 -33.36 0.78 -3.57
C ARG A 17 -32.40 1.34 -2.53
N GLN A 18 -32.90 2.16 -1.60
CA GLN A 18 -32.10 2.78 -0.55
C GLN A 18 -31.45 1.74 0.36
N LEU A 19 -32.18 0.70 0.78
CA LEU A 19 -31.62 -0.38 1.61
C LEU A 19 -30.47 -1.12 0.91
N ARG A 20 -30.66 -1.48 -0.36
CA ARG A 20 -29.60 -2.13 -1.17
C ARG A 20 -28.40 -1.22 -1.37
N ASN A 21 -28.64 0.03 -1.74
CA ASN A 21 -27.58 1.01 -1.98
C ASN A 21 -26.80 1.31 -0.70
N ARG A 22 -27.48 1.36 0.45
CA ARG A 22 -26.85 1.54 1.76
C ARG A 22 -25.89 0.40 2.06
N ALA A 23 -26.31 -0.86 1.88
CA ALA A 23 -25.49 -2.03 2.19
C ALA A 23 -24.23 -2.13 1.30
N VAL A 24 -24.37 -1.92 -0.01
CA VAL A 24 -23.22 -1.95 -0.93
C VAL A 24 -22.31 -0.75 -0.68
N GLY A 25 -22.89 0.44 -0.51
CA GLY A 25 -22.14 1.67 -0.28
C GLY A 25 -21.40 1.67 1.06
N SER A 26 -21.98 1.10 2.12
CA SER A 26 -21.30 0.95 3.42
C SER A 26 -20.16 -0.06 3.32
N ARG A 27 -20.39 -1.21 2.67
CA ARG A 27 -19.35 -2.23 2.47
C ARG A 27 -18.12 -1.68 1.76
N ALA A 28 -18.32 -0.93 0.65
CA ALA A 28 -17.22 -0.30 -0.06
C ALA A 28 -16.46 0.71 0.82
N LYS A 29 -17.17 1.50 1.65
CA LYS A 29 -16.53 2.42 2.60
C LYS A 29 -15.73 1.68 3.68
N THR A 30 -16.25 0.57 4.20
CA THR A 30 -15.56 -0.25 5.21
C THR A 30 -14.26 -0.84 4.67
N PHE A 31 -14.25 -1.30 3.42
CA PHE A 31 -13.01 -1.78 2.80
C PHE A 31 -11.98 -0.66 2.62
N ILE A 32 -12.42 0.53 2.17
CA ILE A 32 -11.53 1.70 2.09
C ILE A 32 -10.92 2.02 3.45
N THR A 33 -11.73 2.11 4.51
CA THR A 33 -11.20 2.44 5.83
C THR A 33 -10.30 1.36 6.39
N ARG A 34 -10.55 0.08 6.09
CA ARG A 34 -9.65 -1.03 6.43
C ARG A 34 -8.31 -0.90 5.71
N ALA A 35 -8.33 -0.65 4.40
CA ALA A 35 -7.11 -0.45 3.62
C ALA A 35 -6.31 0.75 4.13
N GLU A 36 -6.96 1.88 4.41
CA GLU A 36 -6.29 3.07 4.95
C GLU A 36 -5.65 2.81 6.33
N LYS A 37 -6.29 2.01 7.19
CA LYS A 37 -5.71 1.62 8.49
C LYS A 37 -4.45 0.77 8.33
N LEU A 38 -4.46 -0.19 7.42
CA LEU A 38 -3.29 -1.06 7.17
C LEU A 38 -2.13 -0.31 6.52
N ILE A 39 -2.44 0.63 5.61
CA ILE A 39 -1.43 1.53 5.05
C ILE A 39 -0.80 2.38 6.16
N PHE A 40 -1.59 2.84 7.13
CA PHE A 40 -1.08 3.62 8.26
C PHE A 40 -0.30 2.78 9.27
N SER A 41 -0.63 1.49 9.46
CA SER A 41 0.12 0.60 10.36
C SER A 41 1.45 0.12 9.78
N GLY A 42 1.72 0.37 8.49
CA GLY A 42 2.97 -0.02 7.83
C GLY A 42 3.01 -1.48 7.38
N GLU A 43 1.91 -2.22 7.47
CA GLU A 43 1.82 -3.61 7.01
C GLU A 43 1.63 -3.67 5.49
N ILE A 44 2.73 -3.63 4.73
CA ILE A 44 2.70 -3.49 3.27
C ILE A 44 1.96 -4.66 2.57
N GLU A 45 2.21 -5.91 2.98
CA GLU A 45 1.58 -7.09 2.37
C GLU A 45 0.07 -7.11 2.62
N SER A 46 -0.34 -6.94 3.89
CA SER A 46 -1.75 -6.83 4.28
C SER A 46 -2.45 -5.67 3.58
N ALA A 47 -1.77 -4.53 3.45
CA ALA A 47 -2.31 -3.34 2.79
C ALA A 47 -2.57 -3.58 1.30
N GLN A 48 -1.68 -4.27 0.58
CA GLN A 48 -1.87 -4.60 -0.83
C GLN A 48 -3.13 -5.46 -1.04
N ALA A 49 -3.30 -6.51 -0.22
CA ALA A 49 -4.48 -7.37 -0.29
C ALA A 49 -5.77 -6.59 0.00
N ALA A 50 -5.76 -5.75 1.03
CA ALA A 50 -6.92 -4.93 1.39
C ALA A 50 -7.26 -3.87 0.33
N VAL A 51 -6.26 -3.30 -0.33
CA VAL A 51 -6.46 -2.36 -1.44
C VAL A 51 -7.08 -3.06 -2.66
N ALA A 52 -6.63 -4.27 -2.99
CA ALA A 52 -7.23 -5.07 -4.07
C ALA A 52 -8.71 -5.38 -3.80
N GLU A 53 -9.05 -5.79 -2.58
CA GLU A 53 -10.44 -6.03 -2.16
C GLU A 53 -11.28 -4.74 -2.25
N SER A 54 -10.71 -3.61 -1.80
CA SER A 54 -11.36 -2.30 -1.86
C SER A 54 -11.69 -1.87 -3.30
N ILE A 55 -10.77 -2.11 -4.24
CA ILE A 55 -10.95 -1.79 -5.66
C ILE A 55 -12.08 -2.63 -6.25
N SER A 56 -12.05 -3.95 -6.01
CA SER A 56 -13.11 -4.85 -6.47
C SER A 56 -14.49 -4.43 -5.95
N ALA A 57 -14.58 -4.03 -4.68
CA ALA A 57 -15.83 -3.55 -4.09
C ALA A 57 -16.31 -2.22 -4.70
N LEU A 58 -15.39 -1.29 -5.00
CA LEU A 58 -15.71 -0.01 -5.64
C LEU A 58 -16.20 -0.19 -7.07
N ASP A 59 -15.54 -1.05 -7.84
CA ASP A 59 -15.88 -1.30 -9.24
C ASP A 59 -17.26 -1.98 -9.34
N ARG A 60 -17.55 -2.96 -8.47
CA ARG A 60 -18.90 -3.55 -8.35
C ARG A 60 -19.97 -2.56 -7.92
N ALA A 61 -19.63 -1.57 -7.09
CA ALA A 61 -20.56 -0.51 -6.70
C ALA A 61 -20.82 0.49 -7.83
N ALA A 62 -19.81 0.74 -8.68
CA ALA A 62 -19.94 1.58 -9.87
C ALA A 62 -20.77 0.90 -10.96
N GLU A 63 -20.53 -0.39 -11.22
CA GLU A 63 -21.30 -1.19 -12.18
C GLU A 63 -22.79 -1.22 -11.84
N LYS A 64 -23.11 -1.30 -10.54
CA LYS A 64 -24.51 -1.23 -10.04
C LYS A 64 -25.12 0.18 -10.03
N GLY A 65 -24.37 1.19 -10.47
CA GLY A 65 -24.81 2.60 -10.48
C GLY A 65 -25.02 3.20 -9.09
N ILE A 66 -24.46 2.59 -8.04
CA ILE A 66 -24.61 3.05 -6.65
C ILE A 66 -23.62 4.20 -6.37
N ILE A 67 -22.45 4.13 -6.99
CA ILE A 67 -21.42 5.17 -6.96
C ILE A 67 -21.13 5.57 -8.41
N HIS A 68 -20.97 6.87 -8.67
CA HIS A 68 -20.59 7.34 -10.00
C HIS A 68 -19.21 6.78 -10.40
N PRO A 69 -18.98 6.36 -11.67
CA PRO A 69 -17.70 5.80 -12.11
C PRO A 69 -16.51 6.71 -11.81
N SER A 70 -16.65 8.02 -12.02
CA SER A 70 -15.60 8.99 -11.67
C SER A 70 -15.33 9.06 -10.16
N ASN A 71 -16.33 8.82 -9.31
CA ASN A 71 -16.12 8.77 -7.86
C ASN A 71 -15.38 7.49 -7.45
N ALA A 72 -15.72 6.35 -8.07
CA ALA A 72 -14.96 5.11 -7.90
C ALA A 72 -13.50 5.28 -8.37
N ALA A 73 -13.28 5.83 -9.55
CA ALA A 73 -11.95 6.12 -10.10
C ALA A 73 -11.13 7.06 -9.20
N ARG A 74 -11.74 8.14 -8.68
CA ARG A 74 -11.08 9.06 -7.73
C ARG A 74 -10.64 8.33 -6.46
N ARG A 75 -11.49 7.46 -5.90
CA ARG A 75 -11.17 6.71 -4.69
C ARG A 75 -10.06 5.68 -4.94
N LYS A 76 -10.12 4.95 -6.06
CA LYS A 76 -9.07 4.03 -6.51
C LYS A 76 -7.73 4.73 -6.66
N SER A 77 -7.70 5.86 -7.37
CA SER A 77 -6.48 6.66 -7.55
C SER A 77 -5.89 7.14 -6.23
N ARG A 78 -6.72 7.63 -5.29
CA ARG A 78 -6.26 8.07 -3.97
C ARG A 78 -5.67 6.94 -3.13
N LEU A 79 -6.31 5.77 -3.11
CA LEU A 79 -5.80 4.60 -2.39
C LEU A 79 -4.45 4.13 -2.95
N MET A 80 -4.36 3.98 -4.27
CA MET A 80 -3.11 3.57 -4.91
C MET A 80 -1.97 4.57 -4.67
N LYS A 81 -2.26 5.88 -4.74
CA LYS A 81 -1.27 6.91 -4.43
C LYS A 81 -0.71 6.78 -3.01
N LYS A 82 -1.57 6.54 -2.01
CA LYS A 82 -1.14 6.35 -0.62
C LYS A 82 -0.27 5.10 -0.46
N LEU A 83 -0.70 3.98 -1.04
CA LEU A 83 0.06 2.73 -1.02
C LEU A 83 1.44 2.92 -1.66
N ASN A 84 1.49 3.52 -2.85
CA ASN A 84 2.75 3.76 -3.56
C ASN A 84 3.68 4.70 -2.79
N GLN A 85 3.14 5.71 -2.09
CA GLN A 85 3.93 6.59 -1.23
C GLN A 85 4.59 5.82 -0.08
N VAL A 86 3.83 4.94 0.59
CA VAL A 86 4.37 4.11 1.67
C VAL A 86 5.39 3.10 1.13
N GLN A 87 5.13 2.48 -0.02
CA GLN A 87 6.11 1.61 -0.67
C GLN A 87 7.38 2.35 -1.07
N ALA A 88 7.27 3.55 -1.64
CA ALA A 88 8.42 4.36 -2.01
C ALA A 88 9.24 4.79 -0.79
N GLN A 89 8.58 5.09 0.33
CA GLN A 89 9.23 5.37 1.60
C GLN A 89 9.92 4.13 2.18
N ALA A 90 9.29 2.96 2.09
CA ALA A 90 9.89 1.70 2.52
C ALA A 90 11.14 1.36 1.67
N SER A 91 11.05 1.48 0.35
CA SER A 91 12.20 1.28 -0.52
C SER A 91 13.30 2.33 -0.31
N ALA A 92 12.93 3.58 -0.03
CA ALA A 92 13.92 4.61 0.31
C ALA A 92 14.57 4.35 1.68
N ALA A 93 13.88 3.73 2.63
CA ALA A 93 14.45 3.33 3.91
C ALA A 93 15.40 2.12 3.79
N GLU A 94 15.05 1.13 2.95
CA GLU A 94 15.95 -0.01 2.63
C GLU A 94 17.22 0.45 1.88
N VAL A 95 17.10 1.41 0.94
CA VAL A 95 18.27 1.96 0.22
C VAL A 95 19.19 2.78 1.15
N VAL A 96 18.64 3.40 2.21
CA VAL A 96 19.47 4.05 3.22
C VAL A 96 20.22 3.01 4.06
N GLU A 97 19.63 1.86 4.38
CA GLU A 97 20.36 0.76 5.06
C GLU A 97 21.46 0.12 4.20
N GLU A 98 21.30 0.05 2.87
CA GLU A 98 22.37 -0.38 1.95
C GLU A 98 23.51 0.66 1.83
N GLU A 99 23.23 1.97 1.87
CA GLU A 99 24.28 3.00 1.84
C GLU A 99 25.05 3.16 3.18
N VAL A 100 24.47 2.82 4.34
CA VAL A 100 25.25 2.79 5.60
C VAL A 100 26.15 1.54 5.69
N ALA A 101 25.75 0.42 5.06
CA ALA A 101 26.53 -0.81 5.04
C ALA A 101 27.77 -0.73 4.11
N GLU A 102 27.75 0.08 3.05
CA GLU A 102 28.95 0.35 2.23
C GLU A 102 29.94 1.31 2.89
N ALA A 103 29.52 2.10 3.89
CA ALA A 103 30.40 3.02 4.62
C ALA A 103 31.22 2.35 5.74
N GLU A 104 30.74 1.24 6.33
CA GLU A 104 31.51 0.48 7.35
C GLU A 104 32.40 -0.63 6.74
N GLY A 105 32.14 -1.05 5.49
CA GLY A 105 32.96 -2.05 4.79
C GLY A 105 34.28 -1.54 4.19
N ALA A 106 34.54 -0.23 4.23
CA ALA A 106 35.70 0.40 3.61
C ALA A 106 36.92 0.56 4.54
N GLU A 107 36.76 0.45 5.87
CA GLU A 107 37.88 0.61 6.81
C GLU A 107 38.66 -0.70 7.07
N GLU A 108 38.05 -1.88 7.01
CA GLU A 108 38.76 -3.14 7.29
C GLU A 108 39.69 -3.63 6.17
N LYS A 109 39.55 -3.13 4.93
CA LYS A 109 40.42 -3.55 3.81
C LYS A 109 41.73 -2.77 3.69
N LYS A 110 41.92 -1.67 4.43
CA LYS A 110 43.18 -0.90 4.41
C LYS A 110 44.23 -1.41 5.40
N GLU A 111 43.83 -2.04 6.51
CA GLU A 111 44.79 -2.49 7.54
C GLU A 111 45.50 -3.81 7.18
N ALA A 112 44.91 -4.66 6.33
CA ALA A 112 45.49 -5.94 5.94
C ALA A 112 46.67 -5.84 4.94
N ALA A 113 46.90 -4.67 4.32
CA ALA A 113 47.92 -4.50 3.27
C ALA A 113 49.32 -4.11 3.78
N GLU A 114 49.49 -3.72 5.06
CA GLU A 114 50.75 -3.13 5.54
C GLU A 114 51.63 -4.07 6.39
N LYS A 115 51.22 -5.31 6.66
CA LYS A 115 52.04 -6.29 7.41
C LYS A 115 52.41 -7.52 6.56
N LYS A 116 53.32 -7.34 5.60
CA LYS A 116 54.19 -8.44 5.15
C LYS A 116 55.44 -8.48 6.03
N PRO A 117 55.79 -9.62 6.67
CA PRO A 117 56.98 -9.70 7.50
C PRO A 117 58.24 -9.61 6.65
N LYS A 118 59.16 -8.71 7.02
CA LYS A 118 60.54 -8.69 6.52
C LYS A 118 61.22 -10.01 6.91
N ALA A 119 61.49 -10.88 5.94
CA ALA A 119 62.34 -12.05 6.15
C ALA A 119 63.80 -11.60 6.24
N GLU A 120 64.36 -11.58 7.44
CA GLU A 120 65.78 -11.31 7.68
C GLU A 120 66.56 -12.60 7.96
N LYS A 121 67.44 -12.94 7.00
CA LYS A 121 68.79 -13.55 7.09
C LYS A 121 69.00 -14.86 7.88
N LYS A 122 69.65 -15.82 7.23
CA LYS A 122 70.89 -16.43 7.79
C LYS A 122 71.84 -17.00 6.73
N LYS A 123 73.12 -16.71 6.99
CA LYS A 123 74.37 -16.92 6.25
C LYS A 123 74.99 -18.28 6.63
N LYS A 124 75.55 -19.04 5.68
CA LYS A 124 76.63 -20.08 5.76
C LYS A 124 76.48 -21.01 4.54
N GLY A 125 77.48 -21.42 3.77
CA GLY A 125 78.94 -21.31 3.81
C GLY A 125 79.50 -22.37 2.84
N GLN A 126 80.76 -22.16 2.41
CA GLN A 126 81.55 -22.88 1.39
C GLN A 126 81.24 -22.52 -0.06
#